data_AF-A0A936LAR7-F1
#
_entry.id   AF-A0A936LAR7-F1
#
_cell.length_a   1.000
_cell.length_b   1.000
_cell.length_c   1.000
_cell.angle_alpha   90.00
_cell.angle_beta   90.00
_cell.angle_gamma   90.00
#
_symmetry.space_group_name_H-M   'P 1'
#
loop_
_entity.id
_entity.type
_entity.pdbx_description
1 polymer ?
#
loop_
_entity_poly.entity_id
_entity_poly.type
_entity_poly.pdbx_seq_one_letter_code
_entity_poly.pdbx_strand_id
1 'polypeptide(L)'
;MKSLWIRTALFNFLIAAIMGVVMRYAFVQEIPGLKFKAFLHGHSHGAMLGWIYMALYSLMIPVFLKEEDQKKPLYSWVFWSTQVAVIGMFVSFPVQGYGPVSIFFSTLHILLSYLFAGQFLRDLRGVKSYSAGFIRLALFWMVLSTLGVWAMGPLMVSSFRGSAWYYTSVQFFLHFQFNGWFLFGALALFFRWLETRGIELDPNRQKDFRNLLIASTILTFALAVAWSNPHPGVFALNSIGVLLQLAALWVLRKTVVPALKSIRGQVAPWTFGLWRLALFSFIGKVLIQAAVVVPAVAKMAYTIRNFVIGFVHLIMLGVLSLFLFAYLDQEAKSWFSGKTTRLGISLFVAGVALSEALLFLQGTLFWLRIGFLPHYYLLLFAFSALMPVGVGVVWVGAFRRPGV
;
A
#
# COMPACT_ATOMS: atom_id res chain seq x y z
N MET A 1 -5.26 21.51 -0.97
CA MET A 1 -5.48 20.12 -1.46
C MET A 1 -6.73 20.06 -2.33
N LYS A 2 -6.68 19.34 -3.46
CA LYS A 2 -7.86 19.16 -4.34
C LYS A 2 -8.74 18.05 -3.76
N SER A 3 -9.77 18.44 -2.99
CA SER A 3 -10.65 17.51 -2.26
C SER A 3 -11.33 16.49 -3.17
N LEU A 4 -11.69 16.89 -4.40
CA LEU A 4 -12.29 16.00 -5.39
C LEU A 4 -11.39 14.81 -5.75
N TRP A 5 -10.08 15.01 -5.89
CA TRP A 5 -9.16 13.95 -6.26
C TRP A 5 -9.05 12.87 -5.18
N ILE A 6 -8.97 13.28 -3.92
CA ILE A 6 -8.97 12.34 -2.79
C ILE A 6 -10.32 11.63 -2.67
N ARG A 7 -11.45 12.34 -2.88
CA ARG A 7 -12.79 11.73 -2.88
C ARG A 7 -12.93 10.69 -3.99
N THR A 8 -12.35 10.92 -5.16
CA THR A 8 -12.28 9.92 -6.25
C THR A 8 -11.44 8.71 -5.83
N ALA A 9 -10.28 8.92 -5.23
CA ALA A 9 -9.45 7.81 -4.72
C ALA A 9 -10.19 6.99 -3.65
N LEU A 10 -10.88 7.65 -2.71
CA LEU A 10 -11.72 7.00 -1.70
C LEU A 10 -12.86 6.19 -2.31
N PHE A 11 -13.46 6.68 -3.40
CA PHE A 11 -14.48 5.94 -4.13
C PHE A 11 -13.90 4.69 -4.81
N ASN A 12 -12.73 4.81 -5.43
CA ASN A 12 -12.02 3.64 -5.95
C ASN A 12 -11.70 2.63 -4.84
N PHE A 13 -11.33 3.12 -3.64
CA PHE A 13 -11.10 2.25 -2.49
C PHE A 13 -12.39 1.52 -2.08
N LEU A 14 -13.53 2.21 -2.06
CA LEU A 14 -14.82 1.59 -1.80
C LEU A 14 -15.12 0.47 -2.80
N ILE A 15 -14.95 0.71 -4.10
CA ILE A 15 -15.15 -0.31 -5.14
C ILE A 15 -14.20 -1.50 -4.90
N ALA A 16 -12.91 -1.24 -4.67
CA ALA A 16 -11.95 -2.31 -4.41
C ALA A 16 -12.30 -3.10 -3.15
N ALA A 17 -12.76 -2.45 -2.08
CA ALA A 17 -13.20 -3.12 -0.85
C ALA A 17 -14.46 -3.97 -1.06
N ILE A 18 -15.43 -3.49 -1.84
CA ILE A 18 -16.61 -4.27 -2.24
C ILE A 18 -16.18 -5.51 -3.03
N MET A 19 -15.30 -5.36 -4.01
CA MET A 19 -14.74 -6.50 -4.75
C MET A 19 -14.05 -7.49 -3.80
N GLY A 20 -13.28 -7.01 -2.83
CA GLY A 20 -12.64 -7.85 -1.82
C GLY A 20 -13.65 -8.69 -1.04
N VAL A 21 -14.76 -8.09 -0.62
CA VAL A 21 -15.85 -8.77 0.10
C VAL A 21 -16.60 -9.76 -0.78
N VAL A 22 -16.84 -9.45 -2.06
CA VAL A 22 -17.40 -10.41 -3.03
C VAL A 22 -16.51 -11.63 -3.18
N MET A 23 -15.17 -11.45 -3.24
CA MET A 23 -14.25 -12.59 -3.27
C MET A 23 -14.27 -13.41 -1.98
N ARG A 24 -14.51 -12.80 -0.81
CA ARG A 24 -14.69 -13.55 0.44
C ARG A 24 -15.99 -14.33 0.42
N TYR A 25 -17.07 -13.73 -0.07
CA TYR A 25 -18.37 -14.38 -0.21
C TYR A 25 -18.33 -15.58 -1.15
N ALA A 26 -17.52 -15.55 -2.20
CA ALA A 26 -17.33 -16.67 -3.13
C ALA A 26 -16.82 -17.97 -2.48
N PHE A 27 -16.28 -17.90 -1.25
CA PHE A 27 -15.93 -19.09 -0.44
C PHE A 27 -17.02 -19.51 0.54
N VAL A 28 -18.05 -18.70 0.72
CA VAL A 28 -19.25 -19.02 1.51
C VAL A 28 -20.28 -19.69 0.62
N GLN A 29 -20.49 -19.13 -0.57
CA GLN A 29 -21.44 -19.63 -1.56
C GLN A 29 -20.87 -19.43 -2.96
N GLU A 30 -21.12 -20.39 -3.86
CA GLU A 30 -20.73 -20.27 -5.25
C GLU A 30 -21.44 -19.09 -5.92
N ILE A 31 -20.68 -18.29 -6.66
CA ILE A 31 -21.20 -17.17 -7.46
C ILE A 31 -21.10 -17.56 -8.94
N PRO A 32 -22.23 -17.91 -9.60
CA PRO A 32 -22.21 -18.33 -10.98
C PRO A 32 -21.55 -17.29 -11.89
N GLY A 33 -20.64 -17.75 -12.77
CA GLY A 33 -19.94 -16.90 -13.73
C GLY A 33 -18.78 -16.08 -13.16
N LEU A 34 -18.49 -16.13 -11.86
CA LEU A 34 -17.35 -15.41 -11.28
C LEU A 34 -16.01 -16.06 -11.64
N LYS A 35 -15.26 -15.40 -12.54
CA LYS A 35 -13.86 -15.75 -12.82
C LYS A 35 -12.94 -15.24 -11.71
N PHE A 36 -12.78 -16.01 -10.63
CA PHE A 36 -12.08 -15.57 -9.40
C PHE A 36 -10.73 -14.88 -9.64
N LYS A 37 -9.84 -15.48 -10.46
CA LYS A 37 -8.52 -14.89 -10.77
C LYS A 37 -8.65 -13.54 -11.50
N ALA A 38 -9.55 -13.45 -12.47
CA ALA A 38 -9.80 -12.24 -13.25
C ALA A 38 -10.35 -11.11 -12.35
N PHE A 39 -11.28 -11.47 -11.46
CA PHE A 39 -11.84 -10.56 -10.46
C PHE A 39 -10.79 -10.09 -9.43
N LEU A 40 -9.90 -10.99 -9.00
CA LEU A 40 -8.77 -10.68 -8.14
C LEU A 40 -7.82 -9.65 -8.77
N HIS A 41 -7.58 -9.72 -10.08
CA HIS A 41 -6.80 -8.69 -10.77
C HIS A 41 -7.49 -7.31 -10.71
N GLY A 42 -8.80 -7.24 -10.97
CA GLY A 42 -9.55 -5.99 -10.84
C GLY A 42 -9.49 -5.42 -9.41
N HIS A 43 -9.66 -6.27 -8.41
CA HIS A 43 -9.54 -5.88 -6.99
C HIS A 43 -8.16 -5.32 -6.65
N SER A 44 -7.08 -6.04 -7.00
CA SER A 44 -5.72 -5.64 -6.63
C SER A 44 -5.26 -4.37 -7.35
N HIS A 45 -5.57 -4.22 -8.65
CA HIS A 45 -5.26 -3.00 -9.40
C HIS A 45 -6.08 -1.81 -8.87
N GLY A 46 -7.35 -2.01 -8.54
CA GLY A 46 -8.18 -0.99 -7.89
C GLY A 46 -7.62 -0.52 -6.54
N ALA A 47 -7.24 -1.45 -5.68
CA ALA A 47 -6.70 -1.15 -4.36
C ALA A 47 -5.32 -0.46 -4.42
N MET A 48 -4.43 -0.90 -5.30
CA MET A 48 -3.09 -0.33 -5.41
C MET A 48 -3.06 0.96 -6.23
N LEU A 49 -3.63 0.92 -7.43
CA LEU A 49 -3.52 1.97 -8.43
C LEU A 49 -4.68 2.97 -8.33
N GLY A 50 -5.89 2.51 -8.01
CA GLY A 50 -7.05 3.38 -7.83
C GLY A 50 -7.11 4.09 -6.48
N TRP A 51 -6.62 3.45 -5.41
CA TRP A 51 -6.61 4.02 -4.06
C TRP A 51 -5.23 4.59 -3.67
N ILE A 52 -4.25 3.74 -3.35
CA ILE A 52 -2.99 4.21 -2.76
C ILE A 52 -2.21 5.14 -3.71
N TYR A 53 -2.02 4.73 -4.96
CA TYR A 53 -1.32 5.55 -5.96
C TYR A 53 -2.01 6.92 -6.14
N MET A 54 -3.33 6.94 -6.36
CA MET A 54 -4.07 8.20 -6.59
C MET A 54 -4.13 9.08 -5.34
N ALA A 55 -4.20 8.50 -4.14
CA ALA A 55 -4.12 9.24 -2.88
C ALA A 55 -2.73 9.90 -2.72
N LEU A 56 -1.65 9.14 -2.90
CA LEU A 56 -0.28 9.67 -2.84
C LEU A 56 -0.05 10.74 -3.91
N TYR A 57 -0.44 10.48 -5.16
CA TYR A 57 -0.41 11.46 -6.25
C TYR A 57 -1.04 12.79 -5.83
N SER A 58 -2.25 12.72 -5.28
CA SER A 58 -3.05 13.89 -4.91
C SER A 58 -2.48 14.66 -3.72
N LEU A 59 -1.83 13.96 -2.79
CA LEU A 59 -1.19 14.56 -1.61
C LEU A 59 0.19 15.14 -1.94
N MET A 60 0.97 14.47 -2.77
CA MET A 60 2.34 14.88 -3.10
C MET A 60 2.41 16.27 -3.73
N ILE A 61 1.46 16.60 -4.62
CA ILE A 61 1.43 17.89 -5.32
C ILE A 61 1.36 19.09 -4.35
N PRO A 62 0.32 19.23 -3.51
CA PRO A 62 0.21 20.37 -2.60
C PRO A 62 1.21 20.35 -1.44
N VAL A 63 1.76 19.18 -1.09
CA VAL A 63 2.68 19.03 0.05
C VAL A 63 4.12 19.43 -0.30
N PHE A 64 4.53 19.25 -1.56
CA PHE A 64 5.92 19.45 -1.99
C PHE A 64 6.11 20.54 -3.02
N LEU A 65 5.12 20.83 -3.86
CA LEU A 65 5.28 21.79 -4.96
C LEU A 65 4.80 23.18 -4.55
N LYS A 66 5.35 24.22 -5.19
CA LYS A 66 4.89 25.60 -5.02
C LYS A 66 3.52 25.81 -5.64
N GLU A 67 2.78 26.83 -5.20
CA GLU A 67 1.42 27.09 -5.69
C GLU A 67 1.32 27.25 -7.21
N GLU A 68 2.33 27.85 -7.84
CA GLU A 68 2.44 28.01 -9.30
C GLU A 68 2.46 26.65 -10.03
N ASP A 69 3.25 25.70 -9.53
CA ASP A 69 3.38 24.37 -10.11
C ASP A 69 2.14 23.50 -9.84
N GLN A 70 1.52 23.63 -8.66
CA GLN A 70 0.31 22.90 -8.29
C GLN A 70 -0.87 23.15 -9.25
N LYS A 71 -0.89 24.34 -9.87
CA LYS A 71 -1.96 24.78 -10.79
C LYS A 71 -1.74 24.34 -12.24
N LYS A 72 -0.61 23.69 -12.57
CA LYS A 72 -0.35 23.20 -13.93
C LYS A 72 -1.48 22.27 -14.41
N PRO A 73 -2.08 22.53 -15.58
CA PRO A 73 -3.22 21.76 -16.08
C PRO A 73 -2.86 20.29 -16.33
N LEU A 74 -1.60 20.02 -16.64
CA LEU A 74 -1.06 18.68 -16.85
C LEU A 74 -1.36 17.74 -15.67
N TYR A 75 -1.26 18.19 -14.41
CA TYR A 75 -1.58 17.33 -13.27
C TYR A 75 -3.06 16.94 -13.24
N SER A 76 -3.96 17.85 -13.61
CA SER A 76 -5.38 17.52 -13.68
C SER A 76 -5.68 16.56 -14.82
N TRP A 77 -5.07 16.78 -15.99
CA TRP A 77 -5.22 15.91 -17.13
C TRP A 77 -4.68 14.50 -16.85
N VAL A 78 -3.48 14.38 -16.26
CA VAL A 78 -2.90 13.09 -15.89
C VAL A 78 -3.78 12.39 -14.85
N PHE A 79 -4.24 13.10 -13.81
CA PHE A 79 -5.10 12.51 -12.78
C PHE A 79 -6.39 11.89 -13.37
N TRP A 80 -7.11 12.63 -14.20
CA TRP A 80 -8.37 12.14 -14.79
C TRP A 80 -8.13 11.06 -15.83
N SER A 81 -7.05 11.14 -16.62
CA SER A 81 -6.66 10.07 -17.54
C SER A 81 -6.32 8.78 -16.78
N THR A 82 -5.64 8.90 -15.63
CA THR A 82 -5.35 7.77 -14.74
C THR A 82 -6.65 7.21 -14.16
N GLN A 83 -7.61 8.05 -13.79
CA GLN A 83 -8.92 7.58 -13.32
C GLN A 83 -9.66 6.78 -14.41
N VAL A 84 -9.63 7.24 -15.67
CA VAL A 84 -10.19 6.49 -16.80
C VAL A 84 -9.52 5.13 -16.94
N ALA A 85 -8.19 5.08 -16.80
CA ALA A 85 -7.45 3.81 -16.81
C ALA A 85 -7.86 2.88 -15.65
N VAL A 86 -8.05 3.41 -14.44
CA VAL A 86 -8.51 2.66 -13.27
C VAL A 86 -9.92 2.11 -13.47
N ILE A 87 -10.86 2.91 -13.96
CA ILE A 87 -12.23 2.45 -14.29
C ILE A 87 -12.17 1.36 -15.37
N GLY A 88 -11.36 1.59 -16.40
CA GLY A 88 -11.12 0.61 -17.46
C GLY A 88 -10.62 -0.73 -16.90
N MET A 89 -9.67 -0.71 -15.96
CA MET A 89 -9.19 -1.91 -15.27
C MET A 89 -10.26 -2.56 -14.37
N PHE A 90 -11.04 -1.78 -13.63
CA PHE A 90 -12.13 -2.31 -12.78
C PHE A 90 -13.15 -3.11 -13.57
N VAL A 91 -13.44 -2.72 -14.81
CA VAL A 91 -14.42 -3.40 -15.67
C VAL A 91 -13.77 -4.51 -16.49
N SER A 92 -12.66 -4.21 -17.17
CA SER A 92 -12.06 -5.15 -18.13
C SER A 92 -11.44 -6.37 -17.47
N PHE A 93 -10.80 -6.25 -16.30
CA PHE A 93 -10.21 -7.41 -15.64
C PHE A 93 -11.28 -8.46 -15.25
N PRO A 94 -12.38 -8.14 -14.55
CA PRO A 94 -13.45 -9.12 -14.28
C PRO A 94 -14.04 -9.78 -15.53
N VAL A 95 -14.20 -9.03 -16.63
CA VAL A 95 -14.86 -9.53 -17.85
C VAL A 95 -13.97 -10.50 -18.63
N GLN A 96 -12.72 -10.11 -18.90
CA GLN A 96 -11.84 -10.83 -19.84
C GLN A 96 -10.51 -11.31 -19.22
N GLY A 97 -10.25 -11.04 -17.94
CA GLY A 97 -8.96 -11.36 -17.32
C GLY A 97 -7.83 -10.56 -17.95
N TYR A 98 -6.70 -11.21 -18.26
CA TYR A 98 -5.60 -10.59 -19.02
C TYR A 98 -5.91 -10.56 -20.53
N GLY A 99 -6.90 -9.78 -20.93
CA GLY A 99 -7.22 -9.53 -22.33
C GLY A 99 -6.65 -8.20 -22.86
N PRO A 100 -6.82 -7.90 -24.16
CA PRO A 100 -6.28 -6.70 -24.80
C PRO A 100 -6.72 -5.40 -24.13
N VAL A 101 -8.01 -5.26 -23.79
CA VAL A 101 -8.56 -4.04 -23.15
C VAL A 101 -7.95 -3.76 -21.76
N SER A 102 -7.81 -4.79 -20.93
CA SER A 102 -7.20 -4.70 -19.59
C SER A 102 -5.70 -4.44 -19.64
N ILE A 103 -5.02 -4.98 -20.67
CA ILE A 103 -3.61 -4.68 -20.94
C ILE A 103 -3.49 -3.21 -21.36
N PHE A 104 -4.32 -2.74 -22.30
CA PHE A 104 -4.33 -1.35 -22.74
C PHE A 104 -4.48 -0.38 -21.57
N PHE A 105 -5.47 -0.58 -20.69
CA PHE A 105 -5.67 0.32 -19.55
C PHE A 105 -4.54 0.23 -18.51
N SER A 106 -4.01 -0.97 -18.24
CA SER A 106 -2.83 -1.13 -17.38
C SER A 106 -1.60 -0.43 -17.96
N THR A 107 -1.36 -0.54 -19.27
CA THR A 107 -0.27 0.13 -19.98
C THR A 107 -0.45 1.64 -19.98
N LEU A 108 -1.66 2.14 -20.26
CA LEU A 108 -2.00 3.55 -20.19
C LEU A 108 -1.70 4.11 -18.79
N HIS A 109 -2.09 3.40 -17.73
CA HIS A 109 -1.76 3.78 -16.36
C HIS A 109 -0.25 3.89 -16.13
N ILE A 110 0.55 2.93 -16.62
CA ILE A 110 2.02 2.98 -16.50
C ILE A 110 2.60 4.21 -17.20
N LEU A 111 2.18 4.48 -18.44
CA LEU A 111 2.68 5.62 -19.21
C LEU A 111 2.32 6.96 -18.53
N LEU A 112 1.09 7.08 -18.02
CA LEU A 112 0.67 8.25 -17.24
C LEU A 112 1.47 8.39 -15.94
N SER A 113 1.84 7.27 -15.30
CA SER A 113 2.68 7.30 -14.10
C SER A 113 4.10 7.81 -14.38
N TYR A 114 4.66 7.52 -15.56
CA TYR A 114 5.94 8.06 -16.00
C TYR A 114 5.86 9.55 -16.29
N LEU A 115 4.80 9.97 -16.99
CA LEU A 115 4.56 11.39 -17.26
C LEU A 115 4.42 12.18 -15.95
N PHE A 116 3.68 11.64 -14.98
CA PHE A 116 3.61 12.22 -13.64
C PHE A 116 4.99 12.30 -12.98
N ALA A 117 5.74 11.20 -12.94
CA ALA A 117 7.05 11.17 -12.29
C ALA A 117 8.02 12.18 -12.93
N GLY A 118 8.08 12.21 -14.26
CA GLY A 118 8.93 13.13 -15.02
C GLY A 118 8.56 14.59 -14.75
N GLN A 119 7.28 14.94 -14.82
CA GLN A 119 6.82 16.30 -14.54
C GLN A 119 7.05 16.68 -13.07
N PHE A 120 6.67 15.81 -12.13
CA PHE A 120 6.82 16.05 -10.70
C PHE A 120 8.29 16.23 -10.30
N LEU A 121 9.21 15.43 -10.84
CA LEU A 121 10.64 15.58 -10.56
C LEU A 121 11.22 16.88 -11.12
N ARG A 122 10.70 17.37 -12.26
CA ARG A 122 11.07 18.68 -12.81
C ARG A 122 10.59 19.81 -11.90
N ASP A 123 9.37 19.73 -11.41
CA ASP A 123 8.77 20.78 -10.56
C ASP A 123 9.30 20.71 -9.11
N LEU A 124 9.76 19.56 -8.65
CA LEU A 124 10.47 19.39 -7.38
C LEU A 124 11.93 19.89 -7.43
N ARG A 125 12.43 20.36 -8.58
CA ARG A 125 13.80 20.88 -8.69
C ARG A 125 13.98 22.05 -7.72
N GLY A 126 15.12 22.07 -7.04
CA GLY A 126 15.43 23.09 -6.02
C GLY A 126 14.94 22.77 -4.61
N VAL A 127 13.96 21.88 -4.42
CA VAL A 127 13.53 21.45 -3.07
C VAL A 127 14.55 20.48 -2.48
N LYS A 128 15.44 20.99 -1.63
CA LYS A 128 16.47 20.23 -0.91
C LYS A 128 16.05 20.02 0.54
N SER A 129 15.27 18.99 0.80
CA SER A 129 14.91 18.55 2.15
C SER A 129 15.04 17.03 2.27
N TYR A 130 15.04 16.52 3.50
CA TYR A 130 15.13 15.09 3.76
C TYR A 130 13.90 14.35 3.17
N SER A 131 12.71 14.92 3.36
CA SER A 131 11.45 14.42 2.79
C SER A 131 11.45 14.43 1.25
N ALA A 132 12.02 15.46 0.61
CA ALA A 132 12.13 15.51 -0.85
C ALA A 132 13.08 14.43 -1.39
N GLY A 133 14.08 14.02 -0.61
CA GLY A 133 14.91 12.85 -0.92
C GLY A 133 14.10 11.56 -0.95
N PHE A 134 13.20 11.36 0.02
CA PHE A 134 12.28 10.20 0.03
C PHE A 134 11.32 10.20 -1.15
N ILE A 135 10.79 11.34 -1.58
CA ILE A 135 9.94 11.40 -2.77
C ILE A 135 10.68 11.00 -4.04
N ARG A 136 11.93 11.45 -4.21
CA ARG A 136 12.74 11.05 -5.36
C ARG A 136 12.95 9.52 -5.38
N LEU A 137 13.25 8.94 -4.22
CA LEU A 137 13.37 7.48 -4.08
C LEU A 137 12.05 6.76 -4.34
N ALA A 138 10.93 7.27 -3.83
CA ALA A 138 9.61 6.71 -4.09
C ALA A 138 9.35 6.64 -5.59
N LEU A 139 9.47 7.78 -6.31
CA LEU A 139 9.24 7.84 -7.76
C LEU A 139 10.23 6.96 -8.54
N PHE A 140 11.48 6.87 -8.10
CA PHE A 140 12.44 5.92 -8.66
C PHE A 140 11.97 4.48 -8.52
N TRP A 141 11.55 4.04 -7.32
CA TRP A 141 11.04 2.69 -7.10
C TRP A 141 9.77 2.40 -7.90
N MET A 142 8.90 3.39 -8.05
CA MET A 142 7.70 3.28 -8.89
C MET A 142 8.08 2.96 -10.32
N VAL A 143 8.97 3.74 -10.93
CA VAL A 143 9.43 3.51 -12.30
C VAL A 143 10.17 2.18 -12.39
N LEU A 144 11.11 1.90 -11.47
CA LEU A 144 11.87 0.65 -11.46
C LEU A 144 10.94 -0.58 -11.44
N SER A 145 9.93 -0.59 -10.57
CA SER A 145 9.02 -1.73 -10.39
C SER A 145 8.34 -2.18 -11.69
N THR A 146 8.11 -1.25 -12.61
CA THR A 146 7.42 -1.53 -13.88
C THR A 146 8.25 -2.39 -14.83
N LEU A 147 9.57 -2.52 -14.62
CA LEU A 147 10.39 -3.49 -15.37
C LEU A 147 9.85 -4.92 -15.20
N GLY A 148 9.31 -5.25 -14.02
CA GLY A 148 8.62 -6.52 -13.80
C GLY A 148 7.40 -6.68 -14.72
N VAL A 149 6.61 -5.61 -14.89
CA VAL A 149 5.41 -5.65 -15.76
C VAL A 149 5.78 -5.73 -17.23
N TRP A 150 6.79 -4.98 -17.67
CA TRP A 150 7.29 -5.07 -19.04
C TRP A 150 7.85 -6.45 -19.36
N ALA A 151 8.51 -7.11 -18.39
CA ALA A 151 8.95 -8.49 -18.54
C ALA A 151 7.76 -9.47 -18.63
N MET A 152 6.63 -9.23 -17.96
CA MET A 152 5.46 -10.12 -18.02
C MET A 152 4.90 -10.28 -19.43
N GLY A 153 4.89 -9.22 -20.26
CA GLY A 153 4.33 -9.27 -21.61
C GLY A 153 4.93 -10.41 -22.46
N PRO A 154 6.25 -10.39 -22.74
CA PRO A 154 6.94 -11.47 -23.43
C PRO A 154 6.85 -12.83 -22.72
N LEU A 155 6.88 -12.86 -21.38
CA LEU A 155 6.79 -14.10 -20.61
C LEU A 155 5.41 -14.79 -20.71
N MET A 156 4.33 -14.02 -20.89
CA MET A 156 2.97 -14.57 -21.01
C MET A 156 2.68 -15.23 -22.36
N VAL A 157 3.37 -14.78 -23.42
CA VAL A 157 3.16 -15.25 -24.80
C VAL A 157 4.22 -16.27 -25.25
N SER A 158 5.25 -16.48 -24.44
CA SER A 158 6.30 -17.48 -24.68
C SER A 158 6.08 -18.75 -23.84
N SER A 159 6.94 -19.74 -24.02
CA SER A 159 6.98 -20.99 -23.23
C SER A 159 7.28 -20.76 -21.74
N PHE A 160 7.67 -19.54 -21.35
CA PHE A 160 7.96 -19.19 -19.95
C PHE A 160 6.73 -18.82 -19.13
N ARG A 161 5.52 -18.90 -19.68
CA ARG A 161 4.29 -18.64 -18.93
C ARG A 161 4.18 -19.59 -17.73
N GLY A 162 3.99 -19.03 -16.54
CA GLY A 162 3.91 -19.82 -15.30
C GLY A 162 5.25 -20.38 -14.81
N SER A 163 6.37 -20.01 -15.44
CA SER A 163 7.72 -20.35 -14.96
C SER A 163 8.14 -19.51 -13.75
N ALA A 164 9.30 -19.84 -13.17
CA ALA A 164 9.94 -19.04 -12.12
C ALA A 164 10.15 -17.57 -12.53
N TRP A 165 10.52 -17.33 -13.79
CA TRP A 165 10.69 -15.98 -14.35
C TRP A 165 9.38 -15.19 -14.38
N TYR A 166 8.28 -15.85 -14.76
CA TYR A 166 6.95 -15.26 -14.75
C TYR A 166 6.55 -14.82 -13.33
N TYR A 167 6.66 -15.69 -12.33
CA TYR A 167 6.31 -15.33 -10.96
C TYR A 167 7.26 -14.28 -10.37
N THR A 168 8.56 -14.37 -10.67
CA THR A 168 9.55 -13.38 -10.23
C THR A 168 9.22 -11.99 -10.78
N SER A 169 8.76 -11.88 -12.04
CA SER A 169 8.38 -10.60 -12.63
C SER A 169 7.17 -9.94 -11.95
N VAL A 170 6.16 -10.74 -11.59
CA VAL A 170 5.00 -10.28 -10.80
C VAL A 170 5.46 -9.79 -9.42
N GLN A 171 6.29 -10.60 -8.74
CA GLN A 171 6.76 -10.27 -7.40
C GLN A 171 7.72 -9.07 -7.39
N PHE A 172 8.51 -8.88 -8.44
CA PHE A 172 9.37 -7.70 -8.61
C PHE A 172 8.51 -6.43 -8.64
N PHE A 173 7.45 -6.42 -9.43
CA PHE A 173 6.50 -5.30 -9.45
C PHE A 173 5.91 -5.05 -8.06
N LEU A 174 5.31 -6.07 -7.44
CA LEU A 174 4.65 -5.92 -6.13
C LEU A 174 5.61 -5.48 -5.03
N HIS A 175 6.82 -6.05 -4.98
CA HIS A 175 7.81 -5.75 -3.97
C HIS A 175 8.24 -4.28 -4.00
N PHE A 176 8.62 -3.77 -5.17
CA PHE A 176 9.07 -2.38 -5.31
C PHE A 176 7.90 -1.38 -5.28
N GLN A 177 6.66 -1.81 -5.55
CA GLN A 177 5.47 -1.01 -5.29
C GLN A 177 5.22 -0.85 -3.77
N PHE A 178 5.18 -1.96 -3.03
CA PHE A 178 4.85 -1.95 -1.60
C PHE A 178 5.97 -1.39 -0.72
N ASN A 179 7.17 -1.95 -0.85
CA ASN A 179 8.32 -1.60 -0.01
C ASN A 179 9.09 -0.38 -0.53
N GLY A 180 8.96 -0.08 -1.83
CA GLY A 180 9.55 1.09 -2.46
C GLY A 180 8.54 2.23 -2.57
N TRP A 181 7.85 2.33 -3.70
CA TRP A 181 6.98 3.45 -4.06
C TRP A 181 6.03 3.89 -2.93
N PHE A 182 5.17 3.01 -2.44
CA PHE A 182 4.14 3.38 -1.46
C PHE A 182 4.73 3.70 -0.09
N LEU A 183 5.61 2.85 0.44
CA LEU A 183 6.21 3.06 1.76
C LEU A 183 7.08 4.32 1.80
N PHE A 184 7.94 4.54 0.79
CA PHE A 184 8.76 5.75 0.72
C PHE A 184 7.90 7.00 0.49
N GLY A 185 6.82 6.90 -0.29
CA GLY A 185 5.86 7.99 -0.49
C GLY A 185 5.15 8.38 0.81
N ALA A 186 4.69 7.40 1.60
CA ALA A 186 4.10 7.63 2.91
C ALA A 186 5.10 8.26 3.90
N LEU A 187 6.32 7.72 3.97
CA LEU A 187 7.39 8.26 4.82
C LEU A 187 7.78 9.69 4.41
N ALA A 188 7.82 9.98 3.11
CA ALA A 188 8.05 11.33 2.63
C ALA A 188 6.98 12.31 3.13
N LEU A 189 5.69 11.96 3.03
CA LEU A 189 4.60 12.79 3.54
C LEU A 189 4.76 13.02 5.05
N PHE A 190 5.10 11.97 5.81
CA PHE A 190 5.34 12.07 7.26
C PHE A 190 6.53 12.99 7.59
N PHE A 191 7.68 12.81 6.94
CA PHE A 191 8.85 13.65 7.19
C PHE A 191 8.63 15.09 6.74
N ARG A 192 7.89 15.31 5.64
CA ARG A 192 7.53 16.66 5.21
C ARG A 192 6.64 17.34 6.23
N TRP A 193 5.68 16.60 6.80
CA TRP A 193 4.85 17.10 7.89
C TRP A 193 5.72 17.55 9.08
N LEU A 194 6.66 16.72 9.53
CA LEU A 194 7.60 17.11 10.61
C LEU A 194 8.40 18.37 10.27
N GLU A 195 8.99 18.43 9.07
CA GLU A 195 9.75 19.59 8.60
C GLU A 195 8.93 20.88 8.63
N THR A 196 7.69 20.85 8.10
CA THR A 196 6.80 22.02 8.06
C THR A 196 6.30 22.46 9.44
N ARG A 197 6.43 21.60 10.45
CA ARG A 197 6.04 21.87 11.84
C ARG A 197 7.20 22.27 12.74
N GLY A 198 8.38 22.49 12.15
CA GLY A 198 9.61 22.83 12.90
C GLY A 198 10.08 21.70 13.82
N ILE A 199 9.67 20.46 13.56
CA ILE A 199 10.11 19.30 14.35
C ILE A 199 11.41 18.79 13.73
N GLU A 200 12.52 19.23 14.32
CA GLU A 200 13.85 18.82 13.89
C GLU A 200 14.17 17.39 14.34
N LEU A 201 14.82 16.65 13.45
CA LEU A 201 15.33 15.31 13.71
C LEU A 201 16.84 15.31 13.47
N ASP A 202 17.55 14.42 14.16
CA ASP A 202 19.00 14.22 14.00
C ASP A 202 19.34 13.88 12.53
N PRO A 203 20.12 14.72 11.82
CA PRO A 203 20.46 14.53 10.41
C PRO A 203 21.28 13.26 10.13
N ASN A 204 22.13 12.84 11.07
CA ASN A 204 22.93 11.62 10.91
C ASN A 204 22.02 10.39 10.96
N ARG A 205 21.11 10.34 11.94
CA ARG A 205 20.14 9.24 12.04
C ARG A 205 19.15 9.21 10.89
N GLN A 206 18.76 10.37 10.37
CA GLN A 206 17.98 10.49 9.14
C GLN A 206 18.72 9.82 7.95
N LYS A 207 20.00 10.16 7.74
CA LYS A 207 20.82 9.56 6.69
C LYS A 207 20.94 8.05 6.85
N ASP A 208 21.23 7.58 8.07
CA ASP A 208 21.37 6.16 8.38
C ASP A 208 20.07 5.38 8.13
N PHE A 209 18.93 5.89 8.64
CA PHE A 209 17.62 5.28 8.42
C PHE A 209 17.33 5.11 6.93
N ARG A 210 17.52 6.19 6.15
CA ARG A 210 17.28 6.17 4.71
C ARG A 210 18.15 5.14 4.00
N ASN A 211 19.44 5.10 4.28
CA ASN A 211 20.38 4.20 3.60
C ASN A 211 20.10 2.73 3.96
N LEU A 212 19.85 2.45 5.24
CA LEU A 212 19.45 1.11 5.69
C LEU A 212 18.16 0.65 5.03
N LEU A 213 17.16 1.54 4.92
CA LEU A 213 15.88 1.20 4.29
C LEU A 213 16.03 0.95 2.77
N ILE A 214 16.87 1.72 2.07
CA ILE A 214 17.19 1.49 0.65
C ILE A 214 17.84 0.11 0.47
N ALA A 215 18.90 -0.17 1.21
CA ALA A 215 19.62 -1.43 1.11
C ALA A 215 18.72 -2.63 1.46
N SER A 216 17.93 -2.49 2.53
CA SER A 216 16.93 -3.49 2.92
C SER A 216 15.90 -3.71 1.82
N THR A 217 15.37 -2.66 1.20
CA THR A 217 14.38 -2.77 0.12
C THR A 217 14.94 -3.53 -1.08
N ILE A 218 16.21 -3.31 -1.45
CA ILE A 218 16.85 -4.05 -2.54
C ILE A 218 17.01 -5.53 -2.15
N LEU A 219 17.59 -5.81 -0.99
CA LEU A 219 17.96 -7.17 -0.58
C LEU A 219 16.75 -8.04 -0.24
N THR A 220 15.69 -7.48 0.35
CA THR A 220 14.46 -8.24 0.70
C THR A 220 13.66 -8.68 -0.52
N PHE A 221 13.96 -8.20 -1.73
CA PHE A 221 13.43 -8.78 -2.96
C PHE A 221 13.85 -10.26 -3.11
N ALA A 222 14.98 -10.65 -2.52
CA ALA A 222 15.41 -12.05 -2.54
C ALA A 222 14.37 -13.01 -1.94
N LEU A 223 13.51 -12.58 -1.00
CA LEU A 223 12.41 -13.43 -0.54
C LEU A 223 11.40 -13.78 -1.64
N ALA A 224 11.07 -12.79 -2.47
CA ALA A 224 10.20 -12.97 -3.63
C ALA A 224 10.82 -13.95 -4.64
N VAL A 225 12.14 -13.92 -4.81
CA VAL A 225 12.88 -14.88 -5.64
C VAL A 225 12.87 -16.27 -5.00
N ALA A 226 13.04 -16.37 -3.68
CA ALA A 226 13.10 -17.63 -2.93
C ALA A 226 11.84 -18.50 -3.09
N TRP A 227 10.69 -17.89 -3.39
CA TRP A 227 9.46 -18.62 -3.72
C TRP A 227 9.58 -19.50 -4.96
N SER A 228 10.36 -19.04 -5.94
CA SER A 228 10.55 -19.73 -7.22
C SER A 228 11.88 -20.48 -7.30
N ASN A 229 12.89 -20.03 -6.54
CA ASN A 229 14.22 -20.62 -6.49
C ASN A 229 14.78 -20.56 -5.05
N PRO A 230 14.45 -21.55 -4.19
CA PRO A 230 14.84 -21.58 -2.79
C PRO A 230 16.31 -22.00 -2.60
N HIS A 231 17.24 -21.19 -3.11
CA HIS A 231 18.68 -21.41 -2.96
C HIS A 231 19.24 -20.78 -1.67
N PRO A 232 20.20 -21.40 -0.97
CA PRO A 232 20.77 -20.85 0.27
C PRO A 232 21.28 -19.42 0.15
N GLY A 233 21.91 -19.07 -0.97
CA GLY A 233 22.37 -17.69 -1.24
C GLY A 233 21.23 -16.68 -1.32
N VAL A 234 20.06 -17.07 -1.85
CA VAL A 234 18.88 -16.20 -1.93
C VAL A 234 18.29 -15.99 -0.53
N PHE A 235 18.23 -17.03 0.30
CA PHE A 235 17.85 -16.89 1.70
C PHE A 235 18.83 -16.02 2.48
N ALA A 236 20.15 -16.16 2.26
CA ALA A 236 21.16 -15.34 2.90
C ALA A 236 20.98 -13.84 2.56
N LEU A 237 20.79 -13.51 1.27
CA LEU A 237 20.52 -12.14 0.84
C LEU A 237 19.24 -11.58 1.49
N ASN A 238 18.17 -12.37 1.52
CA ASN A 238 16.95 -11.97 2.20
C ASN A 238 17.20 -11.70 3.69
N SER A 239 17.89 -12.61 4.38
CA SER A 239 18.19 -12.49 5.81
C SER A 239 18.99 -11.22 6.11
N ILE A 240 20.01 -10.90 5.30
CA ILE A 240 20.73 -9.62 5.41
C ILE A 240 19.78 -8.45 5.23
N GLY A 241 18.94 -8.48 4.18
CA GLY A 241 17.96 -7.42 3.91
C GLY A 241 16.98 -7.19 5.07
N VAL A 242 16.54 -8.26 5.72
CA VAL A 242 15.65 -8.22 6.89
C VAL A 242 16.37 -7.68 8.13
N LEU A 243 17.63 -8.08 8.38
CA LEU A 243 18.44 -7.52 9.46
C LEU A 243 18.67 -6.01 9.28
N LEU A 244 18.95 -5.57 8.05
CA LEU A 244 19.03 -4.14 7.73
C LEU A 244 17.70 -3.42 7.96
N GLN A 245 16.57 -4.09 7.72
CA GLN A 245 15.24 -3.53 8.00
C GLN A 245 15.00 -3.34 9.50
N LEU A 246 15.40 -4.31 10.32
CA LEU A 246 15.34 -4.21 11.77
C LEU A 246 16.25 -3.09 12.30
N ALA A 247 17.46 -2.97 11.74
CA ALA A 247 18.36 -1.87 12.04
C ALA A 247 17.73 -0.51 11.66
N ALA A 248 17.10 -0.41 10.48
CA ALA A 248 16.37 0.79 10.07
C ALA A 248 15.25 1.12 11.06
N LEU A 249 14.46 0.13 11.50
CA LEU A 249 13.40 0.36 12.49
C LEU A 249 13.96 0.85 13.83
N TRP A 250 15.10 0.31 14.27
CA TRP A 250 15.77 0.76 15.48
C TRP A 250 16.29 2.20 15.36
N VAL A 251 16.90 2.56 14.23
CA VAL A 251 17.32 3.96 13.95
C VAL A 251 16.11 4.88 13.89
N LEU A 252 15.01 4.46 13.25
CA LEU A 252 13.76 5.23 13.22
C LEU A 252 13.22 5.49 14.63
N ARG A 253 13.22 4.47 15.51
CA ARG A 253 12.86 4.62 16.92
C ARG A 253 13.75 5.68 17.60
N LYS A 254 15.07 5.57 17.46
CA LYS A 254 16.02 6.55 18.03
C LYS A 254 15.83 7.96 17.46
N THR A 255 15.31 8.08 16.24
CA THR A 255 15.06 9.36 15.58
C THR A 255 13.75 9.99 16.05
N VAL A 256 12.67 9.21 16.13
CA VAL A 256 11.31 9.72 16.37
C VAL A 256 10.94 9.80 17.85
N VAL A 257 11.46 8.90 18.70
CA VAL A 257 11.13 8.89 20.14
C VAL A 257 11.48 10.22 20.84
N PRO A 258 12.65 10.85 20.62
CA PRO A 258 12.95 12.15 21.19
C PRO A 258 11.96 13.25 20.77
N ALA A 259 11.47 13.19 19.53
CA ALA A 259 10.50 14.12 18.98
C ALA A 259 9.04 13.82 19.38
N LEU A 260 8.77 12.72 20.09
CA LEU A 260 7.41 12.22 20.31
C LEU A 260 6.54 13.20 21.11
N LYS A 261 7.13 13.91 22.08
CA LYS A 261 6.42 14.94 22.86
C LYS A 261 5.94 16.08 21.96
N SER A 262 6.82 16.58 21.08
CA SER A 262 6.50 17.63 20.11
C SER A 262 5.47 17.18 19.09
N ILE A 263 5.60 15.95 18.57
CA ILE A 263 4.63 15.36 17.64
C ILE A 263 3.25 15.27 18.30
N ARG A 264 3.16 14.72 19.52
CA ARG A 264 1.90 14.56 20.25
C ARG A 264 1.24 15.92 20.56
N GLY A 265 2.03 16.96 20.82
CA GLY A 265 1.52 18.31 21.06
C GLY A 265 0.85 18.96 19.85
N GLN A 266 1.18 18.54 18.62
CA GLN A 266 0.68 19.15 17.38
C GLN A 266 -0.43 18.34 16.68
N VAL A 267 -0.86 17.23 17.29
CA VAL A 267 -1.76 16.25 16.66
C VAL A 267 -2.89 15.92 17.63
N ALA A 268 -4.13 15.88 17.12
CA ALA A 268 -5.26 15.50 17.95
C ALA A 268 -5.12 14.05 18.44
N PRO A 269 -5.61 13.69 19.65
CA PRO A 269 -5.46 12.33 20.19
C PRO A 269 -5.98 11.23 19.26
N TRP A 270 -7.09 11.49 18.57
CA TRP A 270 -7.67 10.60 17.56
C TRP A 270 -6.69 10.29 16.43
N THR A 271 -6.19 11.32 15.76
CA THR A 271 -5.25 11.23 14.64
C THR A 271 -3.95 10.57 15.06
N PHE A 272 -3.45 10.91 16.26
CA PHE A 272 -2.26 10.29 16.84
C PHE A 272 -2.47 8.79 17.10
N GLY A 273 -3.67 8.38 17.50
CA GLY A 273 -4.07 6.97 17.62
C GLY A 273 -3.95 6.23 16.28
N LEU A 274 -4.42 6.83 15.18
CA LEU A 274 -4.30 6.24 13.84
C LEU A 274 -2.84 6.12 13.38
N TRP A 275 -2.01 7.14 13.60
CA TRP A 275 -0.57 7.03 13.32
C TRP A 275 0.11 5.94 14.15
N ARG A 276 -0.27 5.79 15.42
CA ARG A 276 0.22 4.67 16.24
C ARG A 276 -0.18 3.33 15.65
N LEU A 277 -1.44 3.15 15.24
CA LEU A 277 -1.89 1.90 14.61
C LEU A 277 -1.15 1.60 13.30
N ALA A 278 -0.91 2.61 12.46
CA ALA A 278 -0.11 2.47 11.25
C ALA A 278 1.35 2.07 11.57
N LEU A 279 1.95 2.70 12.59
CA LEU A 279 3.29 2.36 13.06
C LEU A 279 3.36 0.96 13.66
N PHE A 280 2.38 0.56 14.47
CA PHE A 280 2.28 -0.81 15.00
C PHE A 280 2.15 -1.84 13.88
N SER A 281 1.35 -1.55 12.86
CA SER A 281 1.23 -2.40 11.66
C SER A 281 2.56 -2.48 10.91
N PHE A 282 3.31 -1.38 10.81
CA PHE A 282 4.62 -1.34 10.17
C PHE A 282 5.65 -2.16 10.96
N ILE A 283 5.67 -2.02 12.29
CA ILE A 283 6.49 -2.84 13.18
C ILE A 283 6.12 -4.32 13.02
N GLY A 284 4.83 -4.66 13.08
CA GLY A 284 4.32 -6.02 12.88
C GLY A 284 4.78 -6.60 11.55
N LYS A 285 4.69 -5.82 10.46
CA LYS A 285 5.20 -6.20 9.15
C LYS A 285 6.71 -6.52 9.17
N VAL A 286 7.53 -5.67 9.79
CA VAL A 286 8.98 -5.90 9.89
C VAL A 286 9.27 -7.14 10.74
N LEU A 287 8.54 -7.35 11.86
CA LEU A 287 8.71 -8.53 12.72
C LEU A 287 8.28 -9.83 12.02
N ILE A 288 7.20 -9.81 11.23
CA ILE A 288 6.80 -10.97 10.42
C ILE A 288 7.86 -11.27 9.37
N GLN A 289 8.43 -10.26 8.71
CA GLN A 289 9.56 -10.46 7.78
C GLN A 289 10.82 -10.98 8.50
N ALA A 290 11.07 -10.55 9.74
CA ALA A 290 12.12 -11.08 10.62
C ALA A 290 11.95 -12.57 10.92
N ALA A 291 10.72 -13.00 11.20
CA ALA A 291 10.44 -14.41 11.48
C ALA A 291 10.79 -15.32 10.28
N VAL A 292 10.67 -14.81 9.04
CA VAL A 292 10.98 -15.53 7.80
C VAL A 292 12.49 -15.79 7.60
N VAL A 293 13.37 -15.22 8.44
CA VAL A 293 14.79 -15.62 8.48
C VAL A 293 14.95 -17.09 8.87
N VAL A 294 14.02 -17.64 9.67
CA VAL A 294 14.01 -19.05 10.04
C VAL A 294 13.46 -19.88 8.87
N PRO A 295 14.20 -20.85 8.30
CA PRO A 295 13.79 -21.59 7.11
C PRO A 295 12.41 -22.29 7.22
N ALA A 296 12.07 -22.82 8.39
CA ALA A 296 10.77 -23.43 8.64
C ALA A 296 9.62 -22.42 8.54
N VAL A 297 9.82 -21.20 9.06
CA VAL A 297 8.85 -20.11 8.97
C VAL A 297 8.77 -19.59 7.54
N ALA A 298 9.90 -19.48 6.84
CA ALA A 298 9.90 -19.12 5.42
C ALA A 298 9.06 -20.09 4.59
N LYS A 299 9.25 -21.40 4.78
CA LYS A 299 8.47 -22.44 4.10
C LYS A 299 6.99 -22.34 4.39
N MET A 300 6.61 -22.12 5.64
CA MET A 300 5.22 -21.91 6.03
C MET A 300 4.64 -20.63 5.40
N ALA A 301 5.38 -19.53 5.41
CA ALA A 301 4.93 -18.23 4.93
C ALA A 301 4.56 -18.23 3.44
N TYR A 302 5.24 -19.02 2.60
CA TYR A 302 4.92 -19.11 1.16
C TYR A 302 4.00 -20.27 0.78
N THR A 303 3.78 -21.25 1.65
CA THR A 303 2.88 -22.40 1.38
C THR A 303 1.47 -22.18 1.90
N ILE A 304 1.31 -21.44 3.02
CA ILE A 304 0.00 -21.18 3.62
C ILE A 304 -0.52 -19.82 3.13
N ARG A 305 -1.51 -19.88 2.23
CA ARG A 305 -2.10 -18.68 1.58
C ARG A 305 -2.62 -17.65 2.57
N ASN A 306 -3.15 -18.08 3.72
CA ASN A 306 -3.66 -17.19 4.75
C ASN A 306 -2.63 -16.16 5.22
N PHE A 307 -1.38 -16.59 5.43
CA PHE A 307 -0.29 -15.70 5.86
C PHE A 307 0.10 -14.73 4.76
N VAL A 308 0.17 -15.18 3.50
CA VAL A 308 0.43 -14.31 2.35
C VAL A 308 -0.64 -13.22 2.24
N ILE A 309 -1.91 -13.63 2.31
CA ILE A 309 -3.05 -12.71 2.20
C ILE A 309 -3.02 -11.70 3.36
N GLY A 310 -2.90 -12.17 4.61
CA GLY A 310 -2.84 -11.28 5.77
C GLY A 310 -1.64 -10.34 5.73
N PHE A 311 -0.47 -10.82 5.33
CA PHE A 311 0.72 -9.97 5.20
C PHE A 311 0.55 -8.84 4.18
N VAL A 312 -0.02 -9.11 3.01
CA VAL A 312 -0.28 -8.08 1.99
C VAL A 312 -1.31 -7.06 2.49
N HIS A 313 -2.38 -7.52 3.14
CA HIS A 313 -3.41 -6.63 3.68
C HIS A 313 -2.92 -5.83 4.89
N LEU A 314 -2.07 -6.39 5.76
CA LEU A 314 -1.39 -5.66 6.82
C LEU A 314 -0.59 -4.47 6.26
N ILE A 315 0.12 -4.65 5.14
CA ILE A 315 0.83 -3.54 4.47
C ILE A 315 -0.16 -2.53 3.89
N MET A 316 -1.08 -2.98 3.04
CA MET A 316 -1.94 -2.09 2.25
C MET A 316 -2.99 -1.37 3.10
N LEU A 317 -3.61 -2.08 4.03
CA LEU A 317 -4.67 -1.57 4.90
C LEU A 317 -4.11 -1.06 6.22
N GLY A 318 -3.32 -1.88 6.92
CA GLY A 318 -2.79 -1.55 8.25
C GLY A 318 -1.73 -0.45 8.23
N VAL A 319 -0.75 -0.52 7.32
CA VAL A 319 0.30 0.51 7.23
C VAL A 319 -0.17 1.69 6.39
N LEU A 320 -0.42 1.46 5.10
CA LEU A 320 -0.59 2.54 4.13
C LEU A 320 -1.95 3.25 4.27
N SER A 321 -3.06 2.51 4.33
CA SER A 321 -4.39 3.13 4.41
C SER A 321 -4.63 3.83 5.75
N LEU A 322 -4.23 3.25 6.90
CA LEU A 322 -4.31 3.94 8.18
C LEU A 322 -3.42 5.18 8.25
N PHE A 323 -2.22 5.13 7.68
CA PHE A 323 -1.37 6.31 7.57
C PHE A 323 -2.04 7.40 6.74
N LEU A 324 -2.59 7.07 5.56
CA LEU A 324 -3.27 8.02 4.69
C LEU A 324 -4.52 8.62 5.36
N PHE A 325 -5.33 7.82 6.06
CA PHE A 325 -6.47 8.34 6.82
C PHE A 325 -6.03 9.30 7.94
N ALA A 326 -4.97 8.97 8.67
CA ALA A 326 -4.44 9.85 9.69
C ALA A 326 -3.86 11.15 9.10
N TYR A 327 -3.15 11.04 7.97
CA TYR A 327 -2.59 12.21 7.27
C TYR A 327 -3.70 13.13 6.74
N LEU A 328 -4.75 12.57 6.15
CA LEU A 328 -5.93 13.32 5.71
C LEU A 328 -6.69 13.95 6.89
N ASP A 329 -6.88 13.23 7.99
CA ASP A 329 -7.51 13.80 9.19
C ASP A 329 -6.68 14.96 9.79
N GLN A 330 -5.35 14.93 9.67
CA GLN A 330 -4.48 16.01 10.13
C GLN A 330 -4.46 17.22 9.17
N GLU A 331 -4.29 16.99 7.87
CA GLU A 331 -4.03 18.06 6.90
C GLU A 331 -5.30 18.55 6.20
N ALA A 332 -6.35 17.72 6.13
CA ALA A 332 -7.61 18.00 5.44
C ALA A 332 -8.78 18.24 6.41
N LYS A 333 -8.49 18.73 7.61
CA LYS A 333 -9.46 18.91 8.72
C LYS A 333 -10.78 19.55 8.28
N SER A 334 -10.72 20.56 7.42
CA SER A 334 -11.89 21.31 6.96
C SER A 334 -12.95 20.48 6.22
N TRP A 335 -12.63 19.27 5.74
CA TRP A 335 -13.61 18.39 5.08
C TRP A 335 -13.45 16.90 5.40
N PHE A 336 -12.43 16.50 6.16
CA PHE A 336 -12.17 15.09 6.47
C PHE A 336 -12.23 14.75 7.97
N SER A 337 -12.27 15.72 8.89
CA SER A 337 -12.16 15.44 10.35
C SER A 337 -13.48 15.46 11.14
N GLY A 338 -14.58 14.94 10.57
CA GLY A 338 -15.91 14.90 11.19
C GLY A 338 -16.26 13.61 11.93
N LYS A 339 -17.31 13.63 12.78
CA LYS A 339 -17.81 12.44 13.52
C LYS A 339 -18.13 11.27 12.58
N THR A 340 -18.76 11.56 11.43
CA THR A 340 -19.06 10.57 10.39
C THR A 340 -17.79 9.91 9.86
N THR A 341 -16.77 10.71 9.49
CA THR A 341 -15.50 10.16 9.01
C THR A 341 -14.81 9.30 10.07
N ARG A 342 -14.81 9.74 11.34
CA ARG A 342 -14.24 8.95 12.44
C ARG A 342 -14.96 7.62 12.65
N LEU A 343 -16.29 7.61 12.60
CA LEU A 343 -17.08 6.38 12.64
C LEU A 343 -16.72 5.44 11.49
N GLY A 344 -16.62 5.97 10.27
CA GLY A 344 -16.22 5.17 9.11
C GLY A 344 -14.82 4.58 9.25
N ILE A 345 -13.85 5.35 9.74
CA ILE A 345 -12.49 4.87 10.04
C ILE A 345 -12.52 3.81 11.14
N SER A 346 -13.30 3.99 12.21
CA SER A 346 -13.45 2.99 13.28
C SER A 346 -13.98 1.66 12.75
N LEU A 347 -15.03 1.69 11.92
CA LEU A 347 -15.59 0.49 11.28
C LEU A 347 -14.57 -0.19 10.38
N PHE A 348 -13.83 0.58 9.59
CA PHE A 348 -12.75 0.08 8.75
C PHE A 348 -11.65 -0.59 9.59
N VAL A 349 -11.16 0.07 10.65
CA VAL A 349 -10.13 -0.46 11.55
C VAL A 349 -10.60 -1.76 12.22
N ALA A 350 -11.85 -1.81 12.68
CA ALA A 350 -12.42 -3.03 13.25
C ALA A 350 -12.46 -4.17 12.23
N GLY A 351 -12.90 -3.90 10.99
CA GLY A 351 -12.91 -4.89 9.90
C GLY A 351 -11.52 -5.43 9.57
N VAL A 352 -10.52 -4.55 9.49
CA VAL A 352 -9.11 -4.95 9.27
C VAL A 352 -8.62 -5.80 10.44
N ALA A 353 -8.75 -5.33 11.69
CA ALA A 353 -8.24 -6.04 12.85
C ALA A 353 -8.86 -7.45 12.99
N LEU A 354 -10.18 -7.57 12.83
CA LEU A 354 -10.88 -8.84 12.95
C LEU A 354 -10.56 -9.81 11.80
N SER A 355 -10.51 -9.32 10.55
CA SER A 355 -10.19 -10.16 9.39
C SER A 355 -8.72 -10.62 9.38
N GLU A 356 -7.78 -9.74 9.75
CA GLU A 356 -6.36 -10.08 9.91
C GLU A 356 -6.16 -11.12 11.01
N ALA A 357 -6.75 -10.89 12.19
CA ALA A 357 -6.66 -11.84 13.30
C ALA A 357 -7.15 -13.23 12.88
N LEU A 358 -8.28 -13.30 12.15
CA LEU A 358 -8.84 -14.54 11.66
C LEU A 358 -7.96 -15.21 10.57
N LEU A 359 -7.34 -14.43 9.68
CA LEU A 359 -6.40 -14.94 8.68
C LEU A 359 -5.16 -15.56 9.34
N PHE A 360 -4.51 -14.84 10.24
CA PHE A 360 -3.33 -15.33 10.96
C PHE A 360 -3.66 -16.52 11.86
N LEU A 361 -4.80 -16.49 12.56
CA LEU A 361 -5.27 -17.62 13.36
C LEU A 361 -5.49 -18.86 12.50
N GLN A 362 -6.27 -18.77 11.42
CA GLN A 362 -6.53 -19.92 10.54
C GLN A 362 -5.24 -20.43 9.88
N GLY A 363 -4.33 -19.53 9.48
CA GLY A 363 -3.01 -19.93 8.98
C GLY A 363 -2.20 -20.71 10.01
N THR A 364 -2.29 -20.32 11.29
CA THR A 364 -1.60 -20.98 12.40
C THR A 364 -2.22 -22.36 12.68
N LEU A 365 -3.55 -22.49 12.66
CA LEU A 365 -4.22 -23.79 12.79
C LEU A 365 -3.85 -24.77 11.68
N PHE A 366 -3.70 -24.29 10.44
CA PHE A 366 -3.17 -25.13 9.35
C PHE A 366 -1.73 -25.55 9.58
N TRP A 367 -0.89 -24.62 10.03
CA TRP A 367 0.51 -24.94 10.33
C TRP A 367 0.65 -25.99 11.45
N LEU A 368 -0.18 -25.88 12.49
CA LEU A 368 -0.27 -26.84 13.60
C LEU A 368 -1.04 -28.12 13.25
N ARG A 369 -1.57 -28.24 12.03
CA ARG A 369 -2.38 -29.38 11.55
C ARG A 369 -3.65 -29.63 12.37
N ILE A 370 -4.20 -28.60 13.01
CA ILE A 370 -5.45 -28.67 13.80
C ILE A 370 -6.67 -28.68 12.88
N GLY A 371 -6.59 -28.01 11.72
CA GLY A 371 -7.65 -27.99 10.71
C GLY A 371 -8.35 -26.63 10.59
N PHE A 372 -9.62 -26.66 10.19
CA PHE A 372 -10.43 -25.46 9.95
C PHE A 372 -11.13 -24.97 11.20
N LEU A 373 -11.14 -23.65 11.39
CA LEU A 373 -11.98 -23.00 12.37
C LEU A 373 -13.46 -23.10 11.91
N PRO A 374 -14.40 -23.47 12.80
CA PRO A 374 -15.81 -23.53 12.46
C PRO A 374 -16.31 -22.21 11.84
N HIS A 375 -17.06 -22.29 10.74
CA HIS A 375 -17.59 -21.12 10.02
C HIS A 375 -16.55 -20.10 9.55
N TYR A 376 -15.27 -20.50 9.39
CA TYR A 376 -14.16 -19.61 9.01
C TYR A 376 -14.49 -18.66 7.85
N TYR A 377 -15.00 -19.18 6.72
CA TYR A 377 -15.30 -18.36 5.54
C TYR A 377 -16.43 -17.34 5.80
N LEU A 378 -17.46 -17.74 6.54
CA LEU A 378 -18.58 -16.87 6.89
C LEU A 378 -18.13 -15.73 7.82
N LEU A 379 -17.36 -16.05 8.86
CA LEU A 379 -16.78 -15.06 9.77
C LEU A 379 -15.84 -14.10 9.02
N LEU A 380 -15.00 -14.62 8.14
CA LEU A 380 -14.07 -13.81 7.35
C LEU A 380 -14.82 -12.86 6.41
N PHE A 381 -15.90 -13.32 5.77
CA PHE A 381 -16.78 -12.49 4.97
C PHE A 381 -17.44 -11.39 5.83
N ALA A 382 -18.06 -11.75 6.95
CA ALA A 382 -18.77 -10.82 7.83
C ALA A 382 -17.85 -9.73 8.40
N PHE A 383 -16.67 -10.11 8.91
CA PHE A 383 -15.70 -9.13 9.41
C PHE A 383 -15.13 -8.26 8.28
N SER A 384 -14.90 -8.84 7.10
CA SER A 384 -14.43 -8.07 5.95
C SER A 384 -15.47 -7.08 5.44
N ALA A 385 -16.77 -7.36 5.59
CA ALA A 385 -17.86 -6.46 5.18
C ALA A 385 -17.87 -5.13 5.93
N LEU A 386 -17.28 -5.06 7.14
CA LEU A 386 -17.09 -3.80 7.86
C LEU A 386 -16.17 -2.82 7.11
N MET A 387 -15.24 -3.31 6.29
CA MET A 387 -14.31 -2.46 5.55
C MET A 387 -15.00 -1.59 4.47
N PRO A 388 -15.75 -2.13 3.49
CA PRO A 388 -16.46 -1.28 2.53
C PRO A 388 -17.54 -0.43 3.19
N VAL A 389 -18.21 -0.90 4.25
CA VAL A 389 -19.14 -0.06 5.02
C VAL A 389 -18.40 1.13 5.63
N GLY A 390 -17.26 0.90 6.29
CA GLY A 390 -16.42 1.95 6.87
C GLY A 390 -15.91 2.94 5.83
N VAL A 391 -15.37 2.46 4.72
CA VAL A 391 -14.88 3.30 3.61
C VAL A 391 -16.02 4.10 2.97
N GLY A 392 -17.20 3.52 2.82
CA GLY A 392 -18.39 4.22 2.32
C GLY A 392 -18.83 5.34 3.25
N VAL A 393 -18.83 5.11 4.56
CA VAL A 393 -19.12 6.14 5.56
C VAL A 393 -18.05 7.24 5.55
N VAL A 394 -16.77 6.89 5.41
CA VAL A 394 -15.67 7.88 5.22
C VAL A 394 -15.91 8.72 3.97
N TRP A 395 -16.27 8.08 2.86
CA TRP A 395 -16.50 8.76 1.59
C TRP A 395 -17.67 9.75 1.68
N VAL A 396 -18.81 9.34 2.27
CA VAL A 396 -19.95 10.24 2.53
C VAL A 396 -19.54 11.37 3.49
N GLY A 397 -18.81 11.04 4.56
CA GLY A 397 -18.27 12.00 5.51
C GLY A 397 -17.39 13.07 4.85
N ALA A 398 -16.61 12.69 3.84
CA ALA A 398 -15.73 13.60 3.11
C ALA A 398 -16.48 14.68 2.29
N PHE A 399 -17.79 14.51 2.02
CA PHE A 399 -18.64 15.52 1.40
C PHE A 399 -19.37 16.41 2.41
N ARG A 400 -19.54 15.94 3.66
CA ARG A 400 -20.19 16.70 4.73
C ARG A 400 -19.18 17.69 5.34
N ARG A 401 -19.55 18.96 5.46
CA ARG A 401 -18.71 19.93 6.18
C ARG A 401 -18.66 19.54 7.66
N PRO A 402 -17.50 19.54 8.33
CA PRO A 402 -17.43 19.35 9.77
C PRO A 402 -18.14 20.52 10.45
N GLY A 403 -19.31 20.29 11.05
CA GLY A 403 -20.04 21.30 11.83
C GLY A 403 -21.37 21.80 11.27
N VAL A 404 -22.02 21.05 10.37
CA VAL A 404 -23.48 21.17 10.12
C VAL A 404 -24.17 19.91 10.58
#